data_AF-A0A7J0DX76-F1
#
_entry.id   AF-A0A7J0DX76-F1
#
_cell.length_a   1.000
_cell.length_b   1.000
_cell.length_c   1.000
_cell.angle_alpha   90.00
_cell.angle_beta   90.00
_cell.angle_gamma   90.00
#
_symmetry.space_group_name_H-M   'P 1'
#
loop_
_entity.id
_entity.type
_entity.pdbx_description
1 polymer ?
#
loop_
_entity_poly.entity_id
_entity_poly.type
_entity_poly.pdbx_seq_one_letter_code
_entity_poly.pdbx_strand_id
1 'polypeptide(L)'
;MVGKVIKLYAFVCNHEWVVKVTGNCPRIAKLYTRFSGKSVGIIGLGRIGLAIAKRAEAFGCPISYYSRLQKRDSKYRYFPSVVELASNCNILVVACPLTDETHRIINRQVIDALGPKGVLINIGRGLHVDEPELVSALQEGRLGGAGLDVFENEPEVPEKFFGLENVVLTPHVGTRNHRNPHGHG
;
A
#
# COMPACT_ATOMS: atom_id res chain seq x y z
N MET A 1 -9.59 -16.60 3.17
CA MET A 1 -8.31 -15.99 2.72
C MET A 1 -8.47 -15.19 1.41
N VAL A 2 -9.35 -15.61 0.49
CA VAL A 2 -9.62 -14.93 -0.79
C VAL A 2 -10.42 -13.62 -0.63
N GLY A 3 -11.32 -13.52 0.35
CA GLY A 3 -12.19 -12.35 0.59
C GLY A 3 -11.54 -11.09 1.17
N LYS A 4 -10.29 -11.16 1.64
CA LYS A 4 -9.62 -10.05 2.35
C LYS A 4 -8.76 -9.21 1.42
N VAL A 5 -8.07 -9.86 0.49
CA VAL A 5 -7.48 -9.17 -0.66
C VAL A 5 -8.58 -8.35 -1.31
N ILE A 6 -9.79 -8.92 -1.48
CA ILE A 6 -11.00 -8.28 -2.04
C ILE A 6 -11.45 -6.97 -1.37
N LYS A 7 -11.05 -6.57 -0.14
CA LYS A 7 -11.43 -5.24 0.39
C LYS A 7 -10.49 -4.12 -0.05
N LEU A 8 -9.18 -4.37 -0.03
CA LEU A 8 -8.20 -3.50 -0.69
C LEU A 8 -8.29 -3.64 -2.23
N TYR A 9 -8.75 -4.80 -2.72
CA TYR A 9 -9.04 -5.07 -4.13
C TYR A 9 -10.32 -4.39 -4.60
N ALA A 10 -11.43 -4.41 -3.86
CA ALA A 10 -12.66 -3.72 -4.24
C ALA A 10 -12.45 -2.21 -4.26
N PHE A 11 -11.60 -1.70 -3.38
CA PHE A 11 -11.09 -0.32 -3.37
C PHE A 11 -10.26 0.02 -4.63
N VAL A 12 -9.56 -0.97 -5.20
CA VAL A 12 -8.74 -0.84 -6.42
C VAL A 12 -9.51 -1.19 -7.72
N CYS A 13 -10.55 -2.03 -7.64
CA CYS A 13 -11.20 -2.67 -8.80
C CYS A 13 -12.58 -2.11 -9.15
N ASN A 14 -13.29 -1.43 -8.22
CA ASN A 14 -14.67 -0.95 -8.45
C ASN A 14 -14.76 0.46 -9.06
N HIS A 15 -13.69 0.97 -9.67
CA HIS A 15 -13.65 2.32 -10.29
C HIS A 15 -13.83 3.51 -9.34
N GLU A 16 -13.76 3.32 -8.02
CA GLU A 16 -13.89 4.41 -7.06
C GLU A 16 -12.68 4.45 -6.12
N TRP A 17 -11.83 5.46 -6.33
CA TRP A 17 -11.08 6.06 -5.23
C TRP A 17 -12.10 6.69 -4.27
N VAL A 18 -12.65 5.92 -3.33
CA VAL A 18 -13.43 6.52 -2.25
C VAL A 18 -12.42 7.00 -1.21
N VAL A 19 -11.94 8.24 -1.38
CA VAL A 19 -11.61 9.08 -0.23
C VAL A 19 -12.90 9.19 0.56
N LYS A 20 -13.09 8.31 1.55
CA LYS A 20 -14.27 8.38 2.41
C LYS A 20 -13.97 9.46 3.44
N VAL A 21 -14.26 10.71 3.06
CA VAL A 21 -14.34 11.82 4.00
C VAL A 21 -15.53 11.54 4.92
N THR A 22 -15.29 10.94 6.08
CA THR A 22 -16.23 11.05 7.20
C THR A 22 -15.94 12.36 7.90
N GLY A 23 -16.46 13.45 7.34
CA GLY A 23 -16.31 14.80 7.83
C GLY A 23 -17.01 15.77 6.88
N ASN A 24 -17.85 16.65 7.41
CA ASN A 24 -18.61 17.61 6.63
C ASN A 24 -17.64 18.68 6.06
N CYS A 25 -17.06 18.46 4.87
CA CYS A 25 -16.09 19.38 4.26
C CYS A 25 -16.60 19.88 2.89
N PRO A 26 -16.63 21.21 2.59
CA PRO A 26 -17.44 21.76 1.49
C PRO A 26 -16.71 21.89 0.14
N ARG A 27 -15.52 21.32 -0.06
CA ARG A 27 -14.75 21.47 -1.31
C ARG A 27 -14.25 20.12 -1.85
N ILE A 28 -15.13 19.43 -2.58
CA ILE A 28 -14.79 18.18 -3.28
C ILE A 28 -14.00 18.50 -4.56
N ALA A 29 -12.67 18.40 -4.53
CA ALA A 29 -11.87 18.25 -5.74
C ALA A 29 -11.70 16.75 -6.04
N LYS A 30 -12.70 16.15 -6.69
CA LYS A 30 -12.71 14.74 -7.10
C LYS A 30 -11.82 14.53 -8.33
N LEU A 31 -10.59 14.04 -8.15
CA LEU A 31 -9.77 13.53 -9.26
C LEU A 31 -9.65 12.00 -9.14
N TYR A 32 -10.51 11.28 -9.86
CA TYR A 32 -10.43 9.83 -9.98
C TYR A 32 -9.21 9.45 -10.83
N THR A 33 -8.18 8.83 -10.24
CA THR A 33 -7.05 8.32 -11.01
C THR A 33 -7.32 6.88 -11.46
N ARG A 34 -7.19 6.60 -12.77
CA ARG A 34 -7.40 5.27 -13.32
C ARG A 34 -6.32 4.31 -12.79
N PHE A 35 -6.74 3.19 -12.20
CA PHE A 35 -5.84 2.13 -11.72
C PHE A 35 -5.31 1.26 -12.87
N SER A 36 -6.18 0.87 -13.80
CA SER A 36 -5.80 0.03 -14.95
C SER A 36 -4.66 0.65 -15.76
N GLY A 37 -3.64 -0.15 -16.06
CA GLY A 37 -2.47 0.28 -16.82
C GLY A 37 -1.40 1.03 -16.01
N LYS A 38 -1.61 1.29 -14.71
CA LYS A 38 -0.58 1.87 -13.84
C LYS A 38 0.49 0.83 -13.51
N SER A 39 1.75 1.25 -13.47
CA SER A 39 2.86 0.39 -13.03
C SER A 39 2.81 0.15 -11.53
N VAL A 40 2.90 -1.12 -11.11
CA VAL A 40 2.85 -1.55 -9.71
C VAL A 40 4.20 -2.17 -9.32
N GLY A 41 4.87 -1.56 -8.35
CA GLY A 41 6.07 -2.08 -7.72
C GLY A 41 5.73 -2.82 -6.42
N ILE A 42 6.29 -4.01 -6.21
CA ILE A 42 6.02 -4.82 -5.02
C ILE A 42 7.32 -5.12 -4.27
N ILE A 43 7.40 -4.69 -3.01
CA ILE A 43 8.49 -5.03 -2.09
C ILE A 43 8.13 -6.36 -1.42
N GLY A 44 8.85 -7.42 -1.80
CA GLY A 44 8.62 -8.77 -1.29
C GLY A 44 7.67 -9.59 -2.15
N LEU A 45 8.22 -10.36 -3.10
CA LEU A 45 7.45 -11.26 -3.96
C LEU A 45 7.18 -12.63 -3.32
N GLY A 46 6.76 -12.65 -2.05
CA GLY A 46 6.37 -13.85 -1.30
C GLY A 46 4.99 -14.39 -1.70
N ARG A 47 4.33 -15.16 -0.82
CA ARG A 47 2.96 -15.66 -1.08
C ARG A 47 1.96 -14.51 -1.31
N ILE A 48 2.01 -13.49 -0.45
CA ILE A 48 1.13 -12.32 -0.51
C ILE A 48 1.48 -11.45 -1.73
N GLY A 49 2.75 -11.06 -1.88
CA GLY A 49 3.19 -10.25 -3.03
C GLY A 49 2.87 -10.89 -4.38
N LEU A 50 3.06 -12.20 -4.53
CA LEU A 50 2.68 -12.91 -5.77
C LEU A 50 1.16 -12.91 -6.00
N ALA A 51 0.37 -13.08 -4.94
CA ALA A 51 -1.08 -13.04 -5.03
C ALA A 51 -1.63 -11.65 -5.37
N ILE A 52 -0.89 -10.58 -5.03
CA ILE A 52 -1.18 -9.19 -5.44
C ILE A 52 -0.78 -8.98 -6.89
N ALA A 53 0.42 -9.41 -7.28
CA ALA A 53 0.94 -9.30 -8.64
C ALA A 53 0.01 -9.93 -9.68
N LYS A 54 -0.37 -11.20 -9.48
CA LYS A 54 -1.29 -11.94 -10.38
C LYS A 54 -2.63 -11.24 -10.57
N ARG A 55 -3.05 -10.58 -9.51
CA ARG A 55 -4.30 -9.87 -9.43
C ARG A 55 -4.18 -8.57 -10.24
N ALA A 56 -3.21 -7.72 -9.91
CA ALA A 56 -2.99 -6.45 -10.59
C ALA A 56 -2.72 -6.63 -12.09
N GLU A 57 -2.06 -7.73 -12.48
CA GLU A 57 -1.88 -8.12 -13.88
C GLU A 57 -3.21 -8.28 -14.63
N ALA A 58 -4.27 -8.80 -13.98
CA ALA A 58 -5.60 -8.90 -14.59
C ALA A 58 -6.24 -7.54 -14.90
N PHE A 59 -5.70 -6.45 -14.35
CA PHE A 59 -6.12 -5.06 -14.63
C PHE A 59 -5.21 -4.38 -15.67
N GLY A 60 -4.32 -5.14 -16.32
CA GLY A 60 -3.37 -4.64 -17.31
C GLY A 60 -2.23 -3.83 -16.68
N CYS A 61 -1.97 -3.97 -15.38
CA CYS A 61 -0.91 -3.24 -14.70
C CYS A 61 0.45 -3.89 -14.95
N PRO A 62 1.46 -3.16 -15.46
CA PRO A 62 2.84 -3.64 -15.50
C PRO A 62 3.35 -3.89 -14.08
N ILE A 63 3.89 -5.07 -13.80
CA ILE A 63 4.36 -5.45 -12.47
C ILE A 63 5.90 -5.48 -12.43
N SER A 64 6.44 -4.82 -11.42
CA SER A 64 7.84 -4.90 -11.02
C SER A 64 7.96 -5.27 -9.54
N TYR A 65 9.12 -5.75 -9.12
CA TYR A 65 9.31 -6.15 -7.73
C TYR A 65 10.75 -5.96 -7.25
N TYR A 66 10.88 -5.83 -5.93
CA TYR A 66 12.13 -5.91 -5.20
C TYR A 66 12.09 -7.10 -4.23
N SER A 67 13.21 -7.80 -4.13
CA SER A 67 13.52 -8.70 -3.03
C SER A 67 15.03 -8.84 -2.89
N ARG A 68 15.49 -9.27 -1.69
CA ARG A 68 16.92 -9.49 -1.40
C ARG A 68 17.66 -10.28 -2.48
N LEU A 69 17.00 -11.29 -3.04
CA LEU A 69 17.50 -12.06 -4.19
C LEU A 69 16.47 -12.05 -5.30
N GLN A 70 16.94 -12.01 -6.55
CA GLN A 70 16.08 -12.19 -7.71
C GLN A 70 15.47 -13.60 -7.70
N LYS A 71 14.16 -13.69 -7.98
CA LYS A 71 13.46 -14.95 -8.11
C LYS A 71 13.66 -15.49 -9.53
N ARG A 72 14.26 -16.68 -9.64
CA ARG A 72 14.56 -17.34 -10.92
C ARG A 72 13.31 -17.54 -11.78
N ASP A 73 12.19 -17.91 -11.17
CA ASP A 73 10.94 -18.26 -11.87
C ASP A 73 9.92 -17.10 -11.92
N SER A 74 10.36 -15.86 -11.68
CA SER A 74 9.47 -14.71 -11.76
C SER A 74 9.47 -14.12 -13.17
N LYS A 75 8.28 -14.00 -13.76
CA LYS A 75 8.06 -13.26 -15.02
C LYS A 75 8.04 -11.73 -14.85
N TYR A 76 7.98 -11.24 -13.62
CA TYR A 76 7.90 -9.81 -13.33
C TYR A 76 9.28 -9.17 -13.34
N ARG A 77 9.36 -7.88 -13.67
CA ARG A 77 10.63 -7.14 -13.73
C ARG A 77 11.23 -7.01 -12.33
N TYR A 78 12.47 -7.47 -12.17
CA TYR A 78 13.23 -7.32 -10.93
C TYR A 78 13.94 -5.97 -10.87
N PHE A 79 13.98 -5.37 -9.69
CA PHE A 79 14.85 -4.25 -9.34
C PHE A 79 15.74 -4.62 -8.14
N PRO A 80 17.05 -4.33 -8.21
CA PRO A 80 17.97 -4.59 -7.10
C PRO A 80 17.90 -3.53 -5.98
N SER A 81 17.16 -2.44 -6.19
CA SER A 81 17.01 -1.34 -5.23
C SER A 81 15.54 -0.94 -5.08
N VAL A 82 15.13 -0.63 -3.86
CA VAL A 82 13.78 -0.12 -3.56
C VAL A 82 13.57 1.28 -4.15
N VAL A 83 14.61 2.11 -4.17
CA VAL A 83 14.55 3.46 -4.75
C VAL A 83 14.35 3.39 -6.27
N GLU A 84 15.05 2.48 -6.95
CA GLU A 84 14.86 2.27 -8.38
C GLU A 84 13.46 1.71 -8.68
N LEU A 85 12.99 0.78 -7.87
CA LEU A 85 11.62 0.27 -7.96
C LEU A 85 10.60 1.41 -7.82
N ALA A 86 10.74 2.24 -6.80
CA ALA A 86 9.86 3.37 -6.52
C ALA A 86 9.82 4.36 -7.69
N SER A 87 10.99 4.70 -8.26
CA SER A 87 11.11 5.60 -9.41
C SER A 87 10.46 5.06 -10.69
N ASN A 88 10.25 3.74 -10.77
CA ASN A 88 9.71 3.04 -11.94
C ASN A 88 8.29 2.49 -11.72
N CYS A 89 7.59 2.96 -10.68
CA CYS A 89 6.21 2.57 -10.43
C CYS A 89 5.32 3.78 -10.10
N ASN A 90 4.01 3.60 -10.21
CA ASN A 90 3.04 4.58 -9.71
C ASN A 90 2.44 4.13 -8.38
N ILE A 91 2.46 2.83 -8.11
CA ILE A 91 1.90 2.25 -6.90
C ILE A 91 2.98 1.33 -6.32
N LEU A 92 3.41 1.61 -5.10
CA LEU A 92 4.41 0.83 -4.39
C LEU A 92 3.75 0.07 -3.26
N VAL A 93 3.84 -1.26 -3.27
CA VAL A 93 3.19 -2.14 -2.30
C VAL A 93 4.23 -2.81 -1.41
N VAL A 94 4.10 -2.65 -0.10
CA VAL A 94 4.93 -3.32 0.91
C VAL A 94 4.27 -4.64 1.31
N ALA A 95 4.89 -5.76 0.97
CA ALA A 95 4.39 -7.11 1.24
C ALA A 95 5.50 -8.08 1.72
N CYS A 96 6.56 -7.53 2.32
CA CYS A 96 7.68 -8.29 2.88
C CYS A 96 7.53 -8.52 4.40
N PRO A 97 8.24 -9.51 4.98
CA PRO A 97 8.42 -9.60 6.42
C PRO A 97 9.10 -8.35 6.99
N LEU A 98 8.92 -8.07 8.28
CA LEU A 98 9.73 -7.10 9.02
C LEU A 98 10.96 -7.80 9.59
N THR A 99 12.12 -7.21 9.34
CA THR A 99 13.46 -7.62 9.75
C THR A 99 14.28 -6.35 9.95
N ASP A 100 15.48 -6.46 10.51
CA ASP A 100 16.36 -5.29 10.69
C ASP A 100 16.69 -4.60 9.37
N GLU A 101 16.84 -5.36 8.27
CA GLU A 101 17.12 -4.79 6.94
C GLU A 101 15.88 -4.20 6.26
N THR A 102 14.68 -4.56 6.72
CA THR A 102 13.42 -4.02 6.16
C THR A 102 12.77 -2.98 7.08
N HIS A 103 13.34 -2.75 8.26
CA HIS A 103 12.95 -1.67 9.15
C HIS A 103 13.19 -0.32 8.45
N ARG A 104 12.15 0.50 8.35
CA ARG A 104 12.12 1.78 7.60
C ARG A 104 12.66 1.67 6.18
N ILE A 105 12.39 0.53 5.52
CA ILE A 105 12.73 0.32 4.11
C ILE A 105 12.06 1.36 3.20
N ILE A 106 10.91 1.90 3.61
CA ILE A 106 10.30 3.09 3.01
C ILE A 106 10.74 4.31 3.82
N ASN A 107 11.88 4.86 3.46
CA ASN A 107 12.41 6.10 4.00
C ASN A 107 12.11 7.29 3.07
N ARG A 108 12.56 8.49 3.46
CA ARG A 108 12.42 9.72 2.66
C ARG A 108 12.85 9.55 1.20
N GLN A 109 14.00 8.91 0.96
CA GLN A 109 14.54 8.73 -0.39
C GLN A 109 13.60 7.88 -1.27
N VAL A 110 13.01 6.83 -0.71
CA VAL A 110 12.03 5.99 -1.41
C VAL A 110 10.73 6.75 -1.65
N ILE A 111 10.28 7.54 -0.68
CA ILE A 111 9.09 8.37 -0.78
C ILE A 111 9.24 9.41 -1.89
N ASP A 112 10.36 10.14 -1.92
CA ASP A 112 10.64 11.16 -2.93
C ASP A 112 10.80 10.54 -4.33
N ALA A 113 11.37 9.34 -4.42
CA ALA A 113 11.48 8.58 -5.67
C ALA A 113 10.11 8.13 -6.21
N LEU A 114 9.18 7.77 -5.33
CA LEU A 114 7.80 7.44 -5.69
C LEU A 114 7.02 8.69 -6.13
N GLY A 115 7.23 9.80 -5.41
CA GLY A 115 6.90 11.14 -5.84
C GLY A 115 5.41 11.53 -5.76
N PRO A 116 5.08 12.75 -6.24
CA PRO A 116 3.79 13.41 -5.99
C PRO A 116 2.61 12.77 -6.74
N LYS A 117 2.90 11.87 -7.70
CA LYS A 117 1.88 11.10 -8.43
C LYS A 117 1.83 9.64 -7.98
N GLY A 118 2.72 9.26 -7.07
CA GLY A 118 2.88 7.90 -6.58
C GLY A 118 2.03 7.64 -5.35
N VAL A 119 1.73 6.36 -5.14
CA VAL A 119 0.87 5.88 -4.06
C VAL A 119 1.58 4.78 -3.30
N LEU A 120 1.73 4.95 -1.99
CA LEU A 120 2.27 3.92 -1.11
C LEU A 120 1.14 3.05 -0.55
N ILE A 121 1.30 1.74 -0.59
CA ILE A 121 0.39 0.79 0.05
C ILE A 121 1.17 -0.08 1.03
N ASN A 122 0.85 0.01 2.32
CA ASN A 122 1.47 -0.84 3.34
C ASN A 122 0.46 -1.81 3.95
N ILE A 123 0.68 -3.10 3.71
CA ILE A 123 -0.08 -4.23 4.26
C ILE A 123 0.82 -5.16 5.09
N GLY A 124 2.05 -4.73 5.37
CA GLY A 124 3.08 -5.49 6.08
C GLY A 124 3.06 -5.22 7.58
N ARG A 125 3.92 -4.30 8.02
CA ARG A 125 4.03 -3.78 9.38
C ARG A 125 4.28 -2.27 9.32
N GLY A 126 3.82 -1.52 10.33
CA GLY A 126 4.03 -0.06 10.36
C GLY A 126 5.50 0.33 10.25
N LEU A 127 6.36 -0.36 11.01
CA LEU A 127 7.82 -0.16 11.05
C LEU A 127 8.55 -0.38 9.71
N HIS A 128 7.87 -0.80 8.64
CA HIS A 128 8.44 -0.77 7.29
C HIS A 128 8.59 0.66 6.76
N VAL A 129 7.83 1.61 7.30
CA VAL A 129 7.79 3.00 6.85
C VAL A 129 8.34 3.91 7.92
N ASP A 130 9.15 4.89 7.53
CA ASP A 130 9.46 6.04 8.37
C ASP A 130 8.22 6.93 8.46
N GLU A 131 7.40 6.72 9.49
CA GLU A 131 6.08 7.34 9.62
C GLU A 131 6.14 8.89 9.71
N PRO A 132 7.05 9.51 10.48
CA PRO A 132 7.24 10.96 10.43
C PRO A 132 7.50 11.52 9.03
N GLU A 133 8.35 10.85 8.24
CA GLU A 133 8.64 11.25 6.86
C GLU A 133 7.45 11.03 5.93
N LEU A 134 6.69 9.95 6.11
CA LEU A 134 5.45 9.70 5.36
C LEU A 134 4.44 10.83 5.60
N VAL A 135 4.22 11.22 6.85
CA VAL A 135 3.29 12.32 7.20
C VAL A 135 3.73 13.63 6.56
N SER A 136 5.00 14.01 6.71
CA SER A 136 5.55 15.23 6.09
C SER A 136 5.39 15.20 4.57
N ALA A 137 5.70 14.08 3.91
CA ALA A 137 5.60 13.97 2.46
C ALA A 137 4.17 14.10 1.93
N LEU A 138 3.19 13.57 2.67
CA LEU A 138 1.77 13.69 2.31
C LEU A 138 1.25 15.12 2.52
N GLN A 139 1.68 15.78 3.60
CA GLN A 139 1.33 17.18 3.90
C GLN A 139 1.94 18.16 2.89
N GLU A 140 3.20 17.94 2.52
CA GLU A 140 3.95 18.77 1.58
C GLU A 140 3.64 18.47 0.11
N GLY A 141 2.83 17.43 -0.15
CA GLY A 141 2.50 16.99 -1.51
C GLY A 141 3.67 16.34 -2.25
N ARG A 142 4.74 15.94 -1.55
CA ARG A 142 5.85 15.14 -2.12
C ARG A 142 5.40 13.72 -2.47
N LEU A 143 4.38 13.20 -1.79
CA LEU A 143 3.74 11.93 -2.08
C LEU A 143 2.27 12.12 -2.46
N GLY A 144 1.83 11.44 -3.52
CA GLY A 144 0.47 11.56 -4.03
C GLY A 144 -0.60 11.01 -3.10
N GLY A 145 -0.30 9.92 -2.40
CA GLY A 145 -1.19 9.37 -1.37
C GLY A 145 -0.69 8.08 -0.73
N ALA A 146 -1.41 7.61 0.29
CA ALA A 146 -1.09 6.37 0.99
C ALA A 146 -2.33 5.55 1.38
N GLY A 147 -2.22 4.22 1.29
CA GLY A 147 -3.16 3.26 1.85
C GLY A 147 -2.49 2.42 2.92
N LEU A 148 -2.91 2.57 4.18
CA LEU A 148 -2.26 1.95 5.34
C LEU A 148 -3.24 1.03 6.08
N ASP A 149 -2.89 -0.26 6.20
CA ASP A 149 -3.61 -1.23 7.06
C ASP A 149 -2.90 -1.46 8.41
N VAL A 150 -1.67 -0.92 8.56
CA VAL A 150 -0.74 -1.16 9.67
C VAL A 150 -0.06 0.14 10.08
N PHE A 151 0.30 0.27 11.37
CA PHE A 151 0.87 1.49 11.98
C PHE A 151 2.06 1.15 12.88
N GLU A 152 2.95 2.12 13.17
CA GLU A 152 4.12 1.84 14.02
C GLU A 152 3.70 1.44 15.45
N ASN A 153 2.75 2.17 16.04
CA ASN A 153 2.31 2.00 17.43
C ASN A 153 0.88 1.45 17.53
N GLU A 154 0.62 0.30 16.94
CA GLU A 154 -0.71 -0.31 17.03
C GLU A 154 -1.11 -0.61 18.49
N PRO A 155 -2.40 -0.41 18.86
CA PRO A 155 -3.56 -0.10 18.01
C PRO A 155 -3.78 1.40 17.73
N GLU A 156 -2.87 2.27 18.16
CA GLU A 156 -3.00 3.70 18.01
C GLU A 156 -2.78 4.09 16.54
N VAL A 157 -3.77 4.80 15.98
CA VAL A 157 -3.64 5.42 14.67
C VAL A 157 -3.20 6.87 14.92
N PRO A 158 -2.06 7.30 14.36
CA PRO A 158 -1.57 8.65 14.57
C PRO A 158 -2.59 9.69 14.09
N GLU A 159 -2.99 10.59 14.99
CA GLU A 159 -3.97 11.66 14.70
C GLU A 159 -3.55 12.52 13.50
N LYS A 160 -2.24 12.59 13.23
CA LYS A 160 -1.65 13.31 12.09
C LYS A 160 -2.17 12.82 10.74
N PHE A 161 -2.69 11.59 10.64
CA PHE A 161 -3.30 11.07 9.42
C PHE A 161 -4.78 11.48 9.26
N PHE A 162 -5.49 11.86 10.33
CA PHE A 162 -6.94 12.13 10.28
C PHE A 162 -7.31 13.41 9.49
N GLY A 163 -6.36 14.32 9.30
CA GLY A 163 -6.54 15.54 8.49
C GLY A 163 -6.11 15.42 7.04
N LEU A 164 -5.59 14.26 6.60
CA LEU A 164 -5.03 14.10 5.27
C LEU A 164 -6.07 13.53 4.28
N GLU A 165 -6.43 14.32 3.27
CA GLU A 165 -7.42 13.93 2.25
C GLU A 165 -6.90 12.85 1.28
N ASN A 166 -5.59 12.66 1.20
CA ASN A 166 -4.91 11.72 0.32
C ASN A 166 -4.47 10.42 1.02
N VAL A 167 -5.07 10.10 2.17
CA VAL A 167 -4.75 8.90 2.95
C VAL A 167 -6.00 8.06 3.20
N VAL A 168 -5.87 6.75 3.05
CA VAL A 168 -6.89 5.78 3.47
C VAL A 168 -6.32 4.88 4.55
N LEU A 169 -7.02 4.83 5.69
CA LEU A 169 -6.65 4.07 6.86
C LEU A 169 -7.65 2.92 7.05
N THR A 170 -7.16 1.69 7.19
CA THR A 170 -7.99 0.55 7.58
C THR A 170 -7.51 0.00 8.92
N PRO A 171 -8.41 -0.25 9.90
CA PRO A 171 -8.00 -0.69 11.22
C PRO A 171 -7.68 -2.19 11.23
N HIS A 172 -6.43 -2.54 10.94
CA HIS A 172 -5.80 -3.85 11.17
C HIS A 172 -6.72 -5.07 10.95
N VAL A 173 -7.43 -5.09 9.81
CA VAL A 173 -8.48 -6.11 9.55
C VAL A 173 -7.85 -7.41 9.01
N GLY A 174 -6.52 -7.45 8.84
CA GLY A 174 -5.76 -8.59 8.34
C GLY A 174 -6.01 -9.88 9.13
N THR A 175 -6.16 -9.81 10.46
CA THR A 175 -6.18 -10.99 11.35
C THR A 175 -7.54 -11.31 11.99
N ARG A 176 -8.58 -10.45 11.91
CA ARG A 176 -9.85 -10.74 12.59
C ARG A 176 -10.66 -11.84 11.86
N ASN A 177 -10.57 -13.05 12.39
CA ASN A 177 -11.47 -14.17 12.07
C ASN A 177 -12.70 -14.05 12.97
N HIS A 178 -13.85 -13.63 12.45
CA HIS A 178 -15.11 -14.01 13.09
C HIS A 178 -15.37 -15.49 12.76
N ARG A 179 -14.88 -16.40 13.61
CA ARG A 179 -15.57 -17.68 13.80
C ARG A 179 -16.73 -17.38 14.75
N ASN A 180 -17.94 -17.63 14.29
CA ASN A 180 -19.15 -17.57 15.11
C ASN A 180 -19.10 -18.70 16.14
N PRO A 181 -19.10 -18.47 17.47
CA PRO A 181 -19.21 -19.55 18.45
C PRO A 181 -20.69 -19.72 18.83
N HIS A 182 -21.57 -19.94 17.85
CA HIS A 182 -22.97 -20.28 18.13
C HIS A 182 -23.43 -21.36 17.16
N GLY A 183 -23.14 -22.61 17.54
CA GLY A 183 -23.93 -23.77 17.16
C GLY A 183 -24.57 -24.31 18.44
N HIS A 184 -25.87 -24.11 18.57
CA HIS A 184 -26.68 -24.76 19.59
C HIS A 184 -26.70 -26.28 19.36
N GLY A 185 -26.51 -27.02 20.45
CA GLY A 185 -27.08 -28.32 20.72
C GLY A 185 -27.71 -28.24 22.11
#